data_AF-A0A1F4BKA9-F1
#
_entry.id   AF-A0A1F4BKA9-F1
#
_cell.length_a   1.000
_cell.length_b   1.000
_cell.length_c   1.000
_cell.angle_alpha   90.00
_cell.angle_beta   90.00
_cell.angle_gamma   90.00
#
_symmetry.space_group_name_H-M   'P 1'
#
loop_
_entity.id
_entity.type
_entity.pdbx_description
1 polymer ?
#
loop_
_entity_poly.entity_id
_entity_poly.type
_entity_poly.pdbx_seq_one_letter_code
_entity_poly.pdbx_strand_id
1 'polypeptide(L)'
;MRNSRVITRRGASAVVEQKGQAGFLIFSYPIDVVVESVELPPGVIEIHVLRGNVKQLDGRYVIERDPLDSEGHVLRWHGVIEPALALPSFISAPLVRASIHDQFLGVVREIERRNAQRMAAAGHGK
;
A
#
# COMPACT_ATOMS: atom_id res chain seq x y z
N MET A 1 -1.94 -4.30 -9.83
CA MET A 1 -0.53 -3.84 -9.94
C MET A 1 0.16 -4.65 -11.02
N ARG A 2 0.94 -4.04 -11.93
CA ARG A 2 1.65 -4.77 -13.01
C ARG A 2 3.16 -4.85 -12.76
N ASN A 3 3.76 -3.78 -12.26
CA ASN A 3 5.18 -3.73 -11.91
C ASN A 3 5.37 -2.89 -10.64
N SER A 4 6.29 -3.30 -9.79
CA SER A 4 6.73 -2.57 -8.61
C SER A 4 8.23 -2.81 -8.44
N ARG A 5 9.03 -1.74 -8.40
CA ARG A 5 10.48 -1.84 -8.38
C ARG A 5 11.07 -0.79 -7.46
N VAL A 6 11.89 -1.23 -6.51
CA VAL A 6 12.72 -0.33 -5.69
C VAL A 6 13.80 0.29 -6.59
N ILE A 7 13.80 1.61 -6.71
CA ILE A 7 14.84 2.36 -7.43
C ILE A 7 16.05 2.55 -6.51
N THR A 8 15.79 2.98 -5.28
CA THR A 8 16.83 3.30 -4.29
C THR A 8 16.33 2.95 -2.90
N ARG A 9 17.22 2.50 -2.02
CA ARG A 9 16.95 2.34 -0.58
C ARG A 9 18.05 3.01 0.23
N ARG A 10 17.68 3.81 1.22
CA ARG A 10 18.59 4.54 2.13
C ARG A 10 18.03 4.48 3.55
N GLY A 11 18.61 3.61 4.37
CA GLY A 11 18.14 3.39 5.74
C GLY A 11 16.65 3.04 5.76
N ALA A 12 15.86 3.89 6.42
CA ALA A 12 14.41 3.75 6.56
C ALA A 12 13.60 4.25 5.35
N SER A 13 14.22 4.93 4.37
CA SER A 13 13.54 5.42 3.17
C SER A 13 13.81 4.52 1.95
N ALA A 14 12.78 4.30 1.13
CA ALA A 14 12.88 3.63 -0.15
C ALA A 14 12.10 4.40 -1.23
N VAL A 15 12.73 4.60 -2.39
CA VAL A 15 12.07 5.15 -3.57
C VAL A 15 11.62 4.00 -4.45
N VAL A 16 10.33 3.94 -4.76
CA VAL A 16 9.68 2.84 -5.47
C VAL A 16 8.96 3.36 -6.71
N GLU A 17 9.24 2.74 -7.85
CA GLU A 17 8.46 2.92 -9.07
C GLU A 17 7.33 1.89 -9.11
N GLN A 18 6.11 2.36 -9.37
CA GLN A 18 4.93 1.52 -9.48
C GLN A 18 4.19 1.79 -10.78
N LYS A 19 3.89 0.70 -11.50
CA LYS A 19 3.06 0.73 -12.71
C LYS A 19 1.91 -0.25 -12.56
N GLY A 20 0.72 0.18 -12.88
CA GLY A 20 -0.47 -0.62 -12.71
C GLY A 20 -1.69 0.00 -13.34
N GLN A 21 -2.83 -0.55 -12.94
CA GLN A 21 -4.13 -0.09 -13.37
C GLN A 21 -5.09 -0.26 -12.20
N ALA A 22 -5.82 0.80 -11.89
CA ALA A 22 -6.92 0.80 -10.95
C ALA A 22 -8.22 0.75 -11.75
N GLY A 23 -9.18 -0.09 -11.35
CA GLY A 23 -10.44 -0.25 -12.06
C GLY A 23 -11.64 -0.07 -11.14
N PHE A 24 -12.73 0.47 -11.67
CA PHE A 24 -14.05 0.47 -11.03
C PHE A 24 -15.15 0.47 -12.08
N LEU A 25 -16.06 -0.51 -12.02
CA LEU A 25 -17.05 -0.78 -13.08
C LEU A 25 -16.37 -0.93 -14.46
N ILE A 26 -16.76 -0.12 -15.45
CA ILE A 26 -16.20 -0.10 -16.81
C ILE A 26 -15.02 0.88 -16.96
N PHE A 27 -14.64 1.58 -15.89
CA PHE A 27 -13.57 2.58 -15.91
C PHE A 27 -12.25 1.97 -15.45
N SER A 28 -11.17 2.39 -16.11
CA SER A 28 -9.82 1.91 -15.87
C SER A 28 -8.85 3.08 -15.90
N TYR A 29 -8.05 3.21 -14.85
CA TYR A 29 -7.12 4.31 -14.64
C TYR A 29 -5.69 3.77 -14.52
N PRO A 30 -4.77 4.16 -15.43
CA PRO A 30 -3.38 3.74 -15.29
C PRO A 30 -2.81 4.35 -14.02
N ILE A 31 -1.99 3.58 -13.31
CA ILE A 31 -1.17 4.08 -12.20
C ILE A 31 0.27 4.06 -12.71
N ASP A 32 0.92 5.22 -12.79
CA ASP A 32 2.35 5.35 -13.07
C ASP A 32 2.91 6.40 -12.13
N VAL A 33 3.48 5.93 -11.01
CA VAL A 33 3.95 6.77 -9.92
C VAL A 33 5.32 6.33 -9.45
N VAL A 34 6.10 7.30 -9.02
CA VAL A 34 7.27 7.07 -8.17
C VAL A 34 6.95 7.66 -6.81
N VAL A 35 7.05 6.81 -5.79
CA VAL A 35 6.77 7.17 -4.40
C VAL A 35 8.02 7.04 -3.56
N GLU A 36 8.13 7.89 -2.55
CA GLU A 36 8.97 7.63 -1.39
C GLU A 36 8.15 6.88 -0.34
N SER A 37 8.74 5.84 0.24
CA SER A 37 8.21 5.13 1.40
C SER A 37 9.18 5.27 2.56
N VAL A 38 8.71 5.74 3.71
CA VAL A 38 9.53 5.97 4.91
C VAL A 38 9.02 5.12 6.05
N GLU A 39 9.89 4.27 6.59
CA GLU A 39 9.61 3.45 7.77
C GLU A 39 9.87 4.27 9.04
N LEU A 40 8.85 4.42 9.87
CA LEU A 40 8.89 5.12 11.16
C LEU A 40 8.59 4.09 12.27
N PRO A 41 9.63 3.52 12.92
CA PRO A 41 9.44 2.56 14.00
C PRO A 41 8.63 3.14 15.16
N PRO A 42 7.81 2.33 15.86
CA PRO A 42 7.75 0.87 15.75
C PRO A 42 6.73 0.30 14.75
N GLY A 43 5.89 1.12 14.09
CA GLY A 43 4.74 0.57 13.37
C GLY A 43 4.12 1.47 12.31
N VAL A 44 4.84 2.48 11.83
CA VAL A 44 4.31 3.41 10.83
C VAL A 44 5.13 3.29 9.54
N ILE A 45 4.45 3.31 8.40
CA ILE A 45 5.06 3.48 7.09
C ILE A 45 4.34 4.61 6.39
N GLU A 46 5.06 5.68 6.07
CA GLU A 46 4.54 6.81 5.29
C GLU A 46 4.88 6.65 3.81
N ILE A 47 4.02 7.18 2.95
CA ILE A 47 4.11 7.09 1.50
C ILE A 47 3.78 8.46 0.92
N HIS A 48 4.69 8.99 0.12
CA HIS A 48 4.53 10.28 -0.55
C HIS A 48 4.86 10.14 -2.02
N VAL A 49 4.03 10.71 -2.91
CA VAL A 49 4.37 10.77 -4.34
C VAL A 49 5.51 11.76 -4.59
N LEU A 50 6.50 11.32 -5.37
CA LEU A 50 7.58 12.17 -5.87
C LEU A 50 7.29 12.66 -7.29
N ARG A 51 6.68 11.80 -8.12
CA ARG A 51 6.24 12.12 -9.48
C ARG A 51 5.26 11.06 -9.99
N GLY A 52 4.51 11.39 -11.02
CA GLY A 52 3.64 10.43 -11.68
C GLY A 52 2.38 11.06 -12.21
N ASN A 53 1.37 10.23 -12.41
CA ASN A 53 0.09 10.65 -12.95
C ASN A 53 -0.99 10.94 -11.89
N VAL A 54 -0.60 11.10 -10.62
CA VAL A 54 -1.46 11.62 -9.54
C VAL A 54 -0.98 13.02 -9.14
N LYS A 55 -1.90 13.89 -8.70
CA LYS A 55 -1.55 15.22 -8.18
C LYS A 55 -1.05 15.15 -6.74
N GLN A 56 -1.69 14.29 -5.94
CA GLN A 56 -1.36 14.10 -4.55
C GLN A 56 -1.52 12.62 -4.18
N LEU A 57 -0.58 12.12 -3.39
CA LEU A 57 -0.67 10.84 -2.69
C LEU A 57 0.19 11.00 -1.45
N ASP A 58 -0.49 11.11 -0.32
CA ASP A 58 0.09 11.13 1.01
C ASP A 58 -0.66 10.10 1.83
N GLY A 59 0.01 9.01 2.20
CA GLY A 59 -0.60 7.90 2.88
C GLY A 59 0.27 7.40 4.02
N ARG A 60 -0.36 6.78 5.01
CA ARG A 60 0.32 6.07 6.08
C ARG A 60 -0.36 4.76 6.41
N TYR A 61 0.45 3.72 6.52
CA TYR A 61 0.09 2.49 7.19
C TYR A 61 0.47 2.59 8.65
N VAL A 62 -0.42 2.18 9.55
CA VAL A 62 -0.19 2.11 10.99
C VAL A 62 -0.56 0.72 11.45
N ILE A 63 0.36 0.02 12.12
CA ILE A 63 0.09 -1.25 12.77
C ILE A 63 0.09 -1.07 14.29
N GLU A 64 -0.98 -1.54 14.93
CA GLU A 64 -1.18 -1.47 16.38
C GLU A 64 -1.55 -2.87 16.88
N ARG A 65 -1.40 -3.11 18.19
CA ARG A 65 -1.96 -4.32 18.80
C ARG A 65 -3.49 -4.23 18.81
N ASP A 66 -4.15 -5.36 18.60
CA ASP A 66 -5.60 -5.42 18.74
C ASP A 66 -5.98 -5.31 20.22
N PRO A 67 -6.83 -4.35 20.63
CA PRO A 67 -7.30 -4.27 22.01
C PRO A 67 -8.20 -5.43 22.43
N LEU A 68 -8.77 -6.19 21.49
CA LEU A 68 -9.68 -7.31 21.73
C LEU A 68 -9.00 -8.69 21.58
N ASP A 69 -7.80 -8.74 21.00
CA ASP A 69 -7.02 -9.96 20.80
C ASP A 69 -5.54 -9.68 21.11
N SER A 70 -5.02 -10.29 22.19
CA SER A 70 -3.65 -10.05 22.67
C SER A 70 -2.56 -10.48 21.69
N GLU A 71 -2.87 -11.41 20.79
CA GLU A 71 -1.97 -11.88 19.72
C GLU A 71 -2.30 -11.22 18.37
N GLY A 72 -3.39 -10.46 18.32
CA GLY A 72 -3.90 -9.79 17.14
C GLY A 72 -3.22 -8.46 16.86
N HIS A 73 -3.19 -8.09 15.58
CA HIS A 73 -2.73 -6.78 15.12
C HIS A 73 -3.76 -6.14 14.20
N VAL A 74 -3.96 -4.83 14.37
CA VAL A 74 -4.81 -4.04 13.49
C VAL A 74 -3.92 -3.19 12.60
N LEU A 75 -4.00 -3.43 11.29
CA LEU A 75 -3.40 -2.58 10.27
C LEU A 75 -4.42 -1.54 9.80
N ARG A 76 -4.05 -0.26 9.79
CA ARG A 76 -4.89 0.83 9.28
C ARG A 76 -4.17 1.57 8.18
N TRP A 77 -4.92 1.97 7.16
CA TRP A 77 -4.44 2.90 6.15
C TRP A 77 -5.19 4.22 6.26
N HIS A 78 -4.46 5.33 6.23
CA HIS A 78 -5.01 6.68 6.20
C HIS A 78 -4.28 7.49 5.15
N GLY A 79 -4.96 8.38 4.44
CA GLY A 79 -4.29 9.22 3.46
C GLY A 79 -5.22 10.00 2.56
N VAL A 80 -4.58 10.80 1.70
CA VAL A 80 -5.21 11.59 0.64
C VAL A 80 -4.65 11.12 -0.69
N ILE A 81 -5.54 10.92 -1.67
CA ILE A 81 -5.17 10.64 -3.05
C ILE A 81 -5.97 11.56 -3.96
N GLU A 82 -5.28 12.36 -4.76
CA GLU A 82 -5.88 13.21 -5.78
C GLU A 82 -5.43 12.72 -7.17
N PRO A 83 -6.34 12.14 -7.99
CA PRO A 83 -6.05 11.80 -9.38
C PRO A 83 -5.72 13.06 -10.21
N ALA A 84 -4.78 12.96 -11.15
CA ALA A 84 -4.47 14.11 -12.01
C ALA A 84 -5.53 14.38 -13.09
N LEU A 85 -6.31 13.36 -13.45
CA LEU A 85 -7.36 13.49 -14.45
C LEU A 85 -8.64 14.07 -13.82
N ALA A 86 -9.31 14.98 -14.52
CA ALA A 86 -10.64 15.44 -14.15
C ALA A 86 -11.67 14.32 -14.35
N LEU A 87 -11.76 13.42 -13.37
CA LEU A 87 -12.83 12.44 -13.30
C LEU A 87 -14.10 13.12 -12.80
N PRO A 88 -15.29 12.71 -13.29
CA PRO A 88 -16.54 13.10 -12.67
C PRO A 88 -16.49 12.79 -11.17
N SER A 89 -16.92 13.73 -10.33
CA SER A 89 -16.78 13.66 -8.87
C SER A 89 -17.38 12.38 -8.28
N PHE A 90 -18.50 11.89 -8.82
CA PHE A 90 -19.16 10.66 -8.42
C PHE A 90 -18.37 9.36 -8.69
N ILE A 91 -17.32 9.39 -9.52
CA ILE A 91 -16.47 8.23 -9.83
C ILE A 91 -15.15 8.28 -9.05
N SER A 92 -14.65 9.48 -8.78
CA SER A 92 -13.32 9.70 -8.18
C SER A 92 -13.14 8.94 -6.85
N ALA A 93 -14.03 9.16 -5.89
CA ALA A 93 -13.93 8.54 -4.57
C ALA A 93 -14.14 7.02 -4.58
N PRO A 94 -15.15 6.45 -5.27
CA PRO A 94 -15.29 4.99 -5.37
C PRO A 94 -14.10 4.29 -6.02
N LEU A 95 -13.56 4.84 -7.12
CA LEU A 95 -12.40 4.29 -7.81
C LEU A 95 -11.15 4.29 -6.92
N VAL A 96 -10.87 5.41 -6.27
CA VAL A 96 -9.75 5.54 -5.33
C VAL A 96 -9.90 4.57 -4.17
N ARG A 97 -11.10 4.49 -3.57
CA ARG A 97 -11.39 3.58 -2.45
C ARG A 97 -11.21 2.11 -2.83
N ALA A 98 -11.71 1.69 -3.99
CA ALA A 98 -11.51 0.33 -4.49
C ALA A 98 -10.02 0.02 -4.68
N SER A 99 -9.26 0.96 -5.27
CA SER A 99 -7.81 0.79 -5.48
C SER A 99 -7.03 0.66 -4.16
N ILE A 100 -7.37 1.47 -3.15
CA ILE A 100 -6.76 1.37 -1.82
C ILE A 100 -7.10 0.03 -1.17
N HIS A 101 -8.37 -0.38 -1.22
CA HIS A 101 -8.83 -1.63 -0.64
C HIS A 101 -8.10 -2.85 -1.22
N ASP A 102 -7.96 -2.91 -2.55
CA ASP A 102 -7.26 -4.01 -3.22
C ASP A 102 -5.78 -4.06 -2.85
N GLN A 103 -5.11 -2.91 -2.78
CA GLN A 103 -3.71 -2.80 -2.35
C GLN A 103 -3.55 -3.19 -0.89
N PHE A 104 -4.45 -2.71 -0.02
CA PHE A 104 -4.47 -3.04 1.40
C PHE A 104 -4.59 -4.54 1.63
N LEU A 105 -5.57 -5.20 1.00
CA LEU A 105 -5.71 -6.65 1.08
C LEU A 105 -4.50 -7.39 0.48
N GLY A 106 -3.86 -6.82 -0.54
CA GLY A 106 -2.60 -7.33 -1.08
C GLY A 106 -1.49 -7.36 -0.04
N VAL A 107 -1.34 -6.29 0.75
CA VAL A 107 -0.36 -6.21 1.84
C VAL A 107 -0.67 -7.26 2.91
N VAL A 108 -1.93 -7.37 3.35
CA VAL A 108 -2.34 -8.35 4.38
C VAL A 108 -2.03 -9.78 3.92
N ARG A 109 -2.41 -10.17 2.70
CA ARG A 109 -2.12 -11.49 2.15
C ARG A 109 -0.63 -11.80 2.13
N GLU A 110 0.21 -10.83 1.78
CA GLU A 110 1.65 -11.02 1.73
C GLU A 110 2.27 -11.18 3.14
N ILE A 111 1.76 -10.44 4.13
CA ILE A 111 2.16 -10.61 5.54
C ILE A 111 1.84 -12.03 6.01
N GLU A 112 0.60 -12.48 5.80
CA GLU A 112 0.14 -13.82 6.18
C GLU A 112 0.95 -14.92 5.49
N ARG A 113 1.18 -14.77 4.17
CA ARG A 113 1.98 -15.70 3.38
C ARG A 113 3.39 -15.84 3.93
N ARG A 114 4.06 -14.73 4.26
CA ARG A 114 5.41 -14.74 4.85
C ARG A 114 5.42 -15.33 6.25
N ASN A 115 4.39 -15.07 7.05
CA ASN A 115 4.27 -15.65 8.38
C ASN A 115 4.16 -17.18 8.30
N ALA A 116 3.28 -17.69 7.44
CA ALA A 116 3.12 -19.13 7.22
C ALA A 116 4.45 -19.79 6.79
N GLN A 117 5.21 -19.15 5.90
CA GLN A 117 6.52 -19.65 5.48
C GLN A 117 7.54 -19.69 6.62
N ARG A 118 7.56 -18.67 7.48
CA ARG A 118 8.43 -18.63 8.67
C ARG A 118 8.06 -19.74 9.66
N MET A 119 6.77 -19.96 9.91
CA MET A 119 6.32 -21.02 10.81
C MET A 119 6.66 -22.42 10.27
N ALA A 120 6.48 -22.66 8.96
CA ALA A 120 6.83 -23.92 8.33
C ALA A 120 8.35 -24.22 8.42
N ALA A 121 9.19 -23.20 8.22
CA ALA A 121 10.64 -23.31 8.34
C ALA A 121 11.08 -23.59 9.79
N ALA A 122 10.43 -22.96 10.78
CA ALA A 122 10.70 -23.21 12.19
C ALA A 122 10.25 -24.62 12.64
N GLY A 123 9.23 -25.19 12.02
CA GLY A 123 8.74 -26.56 12.30
C GLY A 123 9.59 -27.68 11.70
N HIS A 124 10.30 -27.45 10.59
CA HIS A 124 11.17 -28.44 9.93
C HIS A 124 12.57 -28.57 10.57
N GLY A 125 12.87 -27.80 11.61
CA GLY A 125 14.12 -27.87 12.38
C GLY A 125 14.04 -28.73 13.64
N LYS A 126 12.98 -29.54 13.80
CA LYS A 126 12.76 -30.46 14.93
C LYS A 126 12.82 -31.91 14.51
#